data_AF-A0A0D7A0U4-F1
#
_entry.id   AF-A0A0D7A0U4-F1
#
_cell.length_a   1.000
_cell.length_b   1.000
_cell.length_c   1.000
_cell.angle_alpha   90.00
_cell.angle_beta   90.00
_cell.angle_gamma   90.00
#
_symmetry.space_group_name_H-M   'P 1'
#
loop_
_entity.id
_entity.type
_entity.pdbx_description
1 polymer ?
#
loop_
_entity_poly.entity_id
_entity_poly.type
_entity_poly.pdbx_seq_one_letter_code
_entity_poly.pdbx_strand_id
1 'polypeptide(L)'
;MSLNAGSTEARHPYTFHVGVSWSGLHAPMQPFPSDHPIGRWRDKVISRWKSVPGTDPGEDFWFVQEMKNRSGLALGVADGVGAWSTKGVDPALFSQTLMYNAHRYSSTSWAGEPETDPTFDHDEQAQVEGSELTPLQCMDLAYGSVLRERYVDCGSSTACLLTLNAASGLLRSANGYSIIRSSSVVYRQRPGQHYFNCPKQLTKEKRSTKRVQYVVDLPMNSDLYSAKLKHGDIIIVHTDGFSDNVFPEEMLQVTTAVTQHMESVKNDANLSINDVQAQGIADHLVLTAKQYMISRRKASPFQREALRHREPYWGGKPDDVTVLVVIVQENV
;
A
#
# COMPACT_ATOMS: atom_id res chain seq x y z
N MET A 1 -5.18 38.41 36.46
CA MET A 1 -5.52 38.09 35.06
C MET A 1 -4.67 36.89 34.68
N SER A 2 -5.20 35.68 34.81
CA SER A 2 -4.52 34.47 34.33
C SER A 2 -4.73 34.37 32.84
N LEU A 3 -3.65 34.50 32.07
CA LEU A 3 -3.65 34.18 30.65
C LEU A 3 -3.70 32.65 30.54
N ASN A 4 -4.79 32.15 29.97
CA ASN A 4 -4.94 30.77 29.54
C ASN A 4 -3.89 30.50 28.46
N ALA A 5 -2.81 29.81 28.81
CA ALA A 5 -1.90 29.21 27.84
C ALA A 5 -2.65 28.03 27.21
N GLY A 6 -3.44 28.31 26.16
CA GLY A 6 -3.97 27.26 25.30
C GLY A 6 -2.79 26.58 24.62
N SER A 7 -2.58 25.30 24.91
CA SER A 7 -1.65 24.45 24.17
C SER A 7 -2.02 24.51 22.70
N THR A 8 -1.21 25.20 21.88
CA THR A 8 -1.32 25.16 20.43
C THR A 8 -0.85 23.78 19.98
N GLU A 9 -1.76 22.82 19.91
CA GLU A 9 -1.53 21.55 19.21
C GLU A 9 -0.94 21.84 17.83
N ALA A 10 0.07 21.06 17.42
CA ALA A 10 0.63 21.11 16.08
C ALA A 10 -0.51 21.10 15.05
N ARG A 11 -0.58 22.12 14.20
CA ARG A 11 -1.61 22.20 13.17
C ARG A 11 -1.28 21.16 12.11
N HIS A 12 -2.09 20.11 12.03
CA HIS A 12 -2.08 19.13 10.95
C HIS A 12 -3.16 19.50 9.92
N PRO A 13 -2.86 20.39 8.94
CA PRO A 13 -3.83 20.79 7.93
C PRO A 13 -4.28 19.64 7.04
N TYR A 14 -3.52 18.54 6.89
CA TYR A 14 -3.92 17.43 6.03
C TYR A 14 -4.53 16.26 6.83
N THR A 15 -5.75 15.89 6.47
CA THR A 15 -6.42 14.63 6.85
C THR A 15 -6.38 13.66 5.68
N PHE A 16 -6.16 12.37 5.98
CA PHE A 16 -6.12 11.29 4.99
C PHE A 16 -7.25 10.30 5.22
N HIS A 17 -8.16 10.16 4.26
CA HIS A 17 -9.27 9.22 4.30
C HIS A 17 -8.91 7.97 3.51
N VAL A 18 -9.05 6.79 4.10
CA VAL A 18 -8.49 5.55 3.54
C VAL A 18 -9.57 4.51 3.30
N GLY A 19 -9.60 3.99 2.08
CA GLY A 19 -10.36 2.80 1.70
C GLY A 19 -9.41 1.66 1.36
N VAL A 20 -9.75 0.44 1.74
CA VAL A 20 -8.96 -0.74 1.38
C VAL A 20 -9.86 -1.87 0.92
N SER A 21 -9.53 -2.46 -0.22
CA SER A 21 -10.26 -3.62 -0.74
C SER A 21 -9.28 -4.62 -1.34
N TRP A 22 -9.64 -5.89 -1.28
CA TRP A 22 -8.80 -6.99 -1.73
C TRP A 22 -9.63 -8.20 -2.16
N SER A 23 -9.01 -9.10 -2.93
CA SER A 23 -9.52 -10.43 -3.23
C SER A 23 -8.38 -11.35 -3.63
N GLY A 24 -8.15 -12.38 -2.83
CA GLY A 24 -7.25 -13.47 -3.18
C GLY A 24 -7.90 -14.44 -4.18
N LEU A 25 -7.07 -15.02 -5.04
CA LEU A 25 -7.34 -16.11 -5.95
C LEU A 25 -7.30 -17.46 -5.21
N HIS A 26 -6.34 -17.61 -4.29
CA HIS A 26 -6.11 -18.82 -3.51
C HIS A 26 -5.98 -18.49 -2.03
N ALA A 27 -6.36 -19.43 -1.16
CA ALA A 27 -6.13 -19.29 0.27
C ALA A 27 -4.66 -19.66 0.61
N PRO A 28 -4.07 -19.08 1.67
CA PRO A 28 -2.74 -19.44 2.14
C PRO A 28 -2.60 -20.94 2.41
N MET A 29 -1.46 -21.51 2.03
CA MET A 29 -1.18 -22.93 2.20
C MET A 29 -0.96 -23.29 3.66
N GLN A 30 -0.17 -22.49 4.37
CA GLN A 30 0.23 -22.66 5.76
C GLN A 30 0.24 -21.28 6.44
N PRO A 31 -0.94 -20.75 6.80
CA PRO A 31 -1.03 -19.44 7.43
C PRO A 31 -0.33 -19.42 8.79
N PHE A 32 0.11 -18.22 9.20
CA PHE A 32 0.53 -18.00 10.59
C PHE A 32 -0.55 -18.48 11.57
N PRO A 33 -0.17 -19.20 12.64
CA PRO A 33 -1.05 -19.54 13.74
C PRO A 33 -1.71 -18.30 14.35
N SER A 34 -2.95 -18.44 14.83
CA SER A 34 -3.73 -17.33 15.39
C SER A 34 -3.22 -16.84 16.75
N ASP A 35 -2.26 -17.52 17.39
CA ASP A 35 -1.55 -17.05 18.59
C ASP A 35 -0.25 -16.31 18.24
N HIS A 36 0.29 -16.53 17.04
CA HIS A 36 1.46 -15.81 16.53
C HIS A 36 1.15 -14.30 16.40
N PRO A 37 2.07 -13.38 16.77
CA PRO A 37 1.82 -11.94 16.67
C PRO A 37 1.40 -11.48 15.27
N ILE A 38 2.02 -12.04 14.22
CA ILE A 38 1.68 -11.75 12.82
C ILE A 38 0.29 -12.28 12.47
N GLY A 39 -0.05 -13.50 12.90
CA GLY A 39 -1.38 -14.10 12.66
C GLY A 39 -2.50 -13.31 13.33
N ARG A 40 -2.32 -12.93 14.61
CA ARG A 40 -3.28 -12.07 15.34
C ARG A 40 -3.49 -10.72 14.67
N TRP A 41 -2.39 -10.09 14.24
CA TRP A 41 -2.45 -8.81 13.55
C TRP A 41 -3.16 -8.95 12.19
N ARG A 42 -2.81 -9.97 11.40
CA ARG A 42 -3.45 -10.29 10.12
C ARG A 42 -4.96 -10.42 10.29
N ASP A 43 -5.40 -11.26 11.22
CA ASP A 43 -6.83 -11.53 11.43
C ASP A 43 -7.59 -10.25 11.82
N LYS A 44 -6.97 -9.38 12.63
CA LYS A 44 -7.53 -8.06 12.97
C LYS A 44 -7.60 -7.13 11.76
N VAL A 45 -6.58 -7.12 10.91
CA VAL A 45 -6.55 -6.29 9.68
C VAL A 45 -7.62 -6.75 8.70
N ILE A 46 -7.74 -8.06 8.47
CA ILE A 46 -8.73 -8.65 7.56
C ILE A 46 -10.17 -8.51 8.11
N SER A 47 -10.36 -8.47 9.43
CA SER A 47 -11.70 -8.29 10.02
C SER A 47 -12.35 -6.93 9.72
N ARG A 48 -11.59 -5.97 9.15
CA ARG A 48 -12.16 -4.70 8.69
C ARG A 48 -13.14 -4.95 7.54
N TRP A 49 -14.27 -4.26 7.59
CA TRP A 49 -15.36 -4.47 6.66
C TRP A 49 -15.02 -3.99 5.25
N LYS A 50 -15.39 -4.76 4.23
CA LYS A 50 -15.40 -4.38 2.81
C LYS A 50 -16.67 -4.89 2.14
N SER A 51 -17.09 -4.23 1.07
CA SER A 51 -18.33 -4.60 0.35
C SER A 51 -18.12 -5.72 -0.68
N VAL A 52 -16.86 -6.06 -0.98
CA VAL A 52 -16.49 -7.02 -2.04
C VAL A 52 -16.42 -8.45 -1.52
N PRO A 53 -17.02 -9.44 -2.21
CA PRO A 53 -16.90 -10.86 -1.85
C PRO A 53 -15.45 -11.37 -1.87
N GLY A 54 -15.10 -12.18 -0.87
CA GLY A 54 -13.78 -12.78 -0.68
C GLY A 54 -13.26 -12.47 0.72
N THR A 55 -12.85 -13.49 1.47
CA THR A 55 -12.42 -13.35 2.87
C THR A 55 -10.91 -13.26 3.03
N ASP A 56 -10.16 -13.64 2.01
CA ASP A 56 -8.71 -13.82 2.08
C ASP A 56 -8.02 -12.98 0.99
N PRO A 57 -6.88 -12.32 1.28
CA PRO A 57 -6.08 -11.62 0.28
C PRO A 57 -5.14 -12.50 -0.55
N GLY A 58 -5.05 -13.80 -0.24
CA GLY A 58 -4.12 -14.71 -0.88
C GLY A 58 -2.68 -14.44 -0.45
N GLU A 59 -1.82 -14.26 -1.44
CA GLU A 59 -0.39 -14.02 -1.32
C GLU A 59 -0.08 -12.51 -1.19
N ASP A 60 -1.06 -11.65 -1.49
CA ASP A 60 -1.03 -10.21 -1.21
C ASP A 60 -1.19 -9.91 0.29
N PHE A 61 -0.60 -8.80 0.73
CA PHE A 61 -0.93 -8.19 2.01
C PHE A 61 -0.72 -6.67 2.02
N TRP A 62 -1.30 -5.99 3.01
CA TRP A 62 -1.17 -4.53 3.15
C TRP A 62 -1.04 -4.10 4.61
N PHE A 63 -0.69 -2.82 4.80
CA PHE A 63 -0.90 -2.13 6.07
C PHE A 63 -1.33 -0.68 5.84
N VAL A 64 -2.02 -0.15 6.84
CA VAL A 64 -2.35 1.28 6.98
C VAL A 64 -2.13 1.64 8.43
N GLN A 65 -1.27 2.60 8.71
CA GLN A 65 -0.83 2.96 10.05
C GLN A 65 -0.70 4.47 10.21
N GLU A 66 -1.46 5.02 11.16
CA GLU A 66 -1.23 6.38 11.64
C GLU A 66 0.14 6.46 12.32
N MET A 67 0.97 7.41 11.92
CA MET A 67 2.32 7.58 12.46
C MET A 67 2.28 8.31 13.81
N LYS A 68 3.41 8.33 14.53
CA LYS A 68 3.50 8.89 15.89
C LYS A 68 2.90 10.29 15.95
N ASN A 69 2.12 10.55 17.01
CA ASN A 69 1.48 11.84 17.28
C ASN A 69 0.65 12.42 16.12
N ARG A 70 0.02 11.57 15.30
CA ARG A 70 -0.73 12.00 14.10
C ARG A 70 0.12 12.80 13.09
N SER A 71 1.44 12.65 13.14
CA SER A 71 2.37 13.33 12.22
C SER A 71 2.10 12.99 10.74
N GLY A 72 1.42 11.87 10.48
CA GLY A 72 1.09 11.43 9.14
C GLY A 72 0.52 10.03 9.08
N LEU A 73 0.50 9.49 7.86
CA LEU A 73 0.01 8.14 7.56
C LEU A 73 1.10 7.35 6.81
N ALA A 74 1.40 6.16 7.27
CA ALA A 74 2.19 5.17 6.54
C ALA A 74 1.26 4.07 6.01
N LEU A 75 1.45 3.68 4.75
CA LEU A 75 0.69 2.61 4.14
C LEU A 75 1.53 1.89 3.09
N GLY A 76 1.11 0.68 2.73
CA GLY A 76 1.80 -0.06 1.69
C GLY A 76 1.12 -1.38 1.37
N VAL A 77 1.55 -1.95 0.25
CA VAL A 77 1.16 -3.28 -0.21
C VAL A 77 2.41 -4.11 -0.46
N ALA A 78 2.26 -5.41 -0.33
CA ALA A 78 3.22 -6.41 -0.75
C ALA A 78 2.48 -7.56 -1.43
N ASP A 79 3.11 -8.14 -2.44
CA ASP A 79 2.60 -9.25 -3.22
C ASP A 79 3.65 -10.38 -3.14
N GLY A 80 3.28 -11.49 -2.50
CA GLY A 80 4.13 -12.65 -2.33
C GLY A 80 4.25 -13.43 -3.64
N VAL A 81 5.47 -13.72 -4.08
CA VAL A 81 5.67 -14.33 -5.41
C VAL A 81 5.12 -15.78 -5.45
N GLY A 82 4.00 -15.99 -6.13
CA GLY A 82 3.29 -17.28 -6.21
C GLY A 82 4.08 -18.46 -6.75
N ALA A 83 5.20 -18.21 -7.46
CA ALA A 83 6.09 -19.28 -7.92
C ALA A 83 6.65 -20.14 -6.76
N TRP A 84 6.72 -19.60 -5.53
CA TRP A 84 7.17 -20.32 -4.34
C TRP A 84 6.20 -21.44 -3.91
N SER A 85 4.91 -21.31 -4.19
CA SER A 85 3.89 -22.31 -3.88
C SER A 85 4.20 -23.66 -4.54
N THR A 86 4.81 -23.66 -5.74
CA THR A 86 5.27 -24.88 -6.43
C THR A 86 6.39 -25.63 -5.71
N LYS A 87 7.09 -24.97 -4.79
CA LYS A 87 8.17 -25.51 -3.95
C LYS A 87 7.69 -25.82 -2.52
N GLY A 88 6.38 -25.75 -2.28
CA GLY A 88 5.78 -25.98 -0.97
C GLY A 88 6.06 -24.86 0.04
N VAL A 89 6.37 -23.66 -0.43
CA VAL A 89 6.65 -22.47 0.38
C VAL A 89 5.49 -21.50 0.21
N ASP A 90 4.84 -21.14 1.31
CA ASP A 90 3.70 -20.21 1.29
C ASP A 90 4.18 -18.76 1.08
N PRO A 91 3.86 -18.11 -0.05
CA PRO A 91 4.32 -16.74 -0.33
C PRO A 91 3.67 -15.70 0.59
N ALA A 92 2.47 -15.98 1.11
CA ALA A 92 1.75 -15.08 2.00
C ALA A 92 2.50 -14.85 3.32
N LEU A 93 3.32 -15.80 3.76
CA LEU A 93 4.16 -15.64 4.95
C LEU A 93 5.16 -14.49 4.79
N PHE A 94 5.72 -14.31 3.59
CA PHE A 94 6.68 -13.24 3.33
C PHE A 94 5.98 -11.88 3.33
N SER A 95 4.92 -11.72 2.52
CA SER A 95 4.19 -10.46 2.37
C SER A 95 3.57 -10.01 3.71
N GLN A 96 2.93 -10.93 4.45
CA GLN A 96 2.37 -10.65 5.78
C GLN A 96 3.45 -10.22 6.78
N THR A 97 4.61 -10.90 6.79
CA THR A 97 5.71 -10.54 7.70
C THR A 97 6.28 -9.16 7.37
N LEU A 98 6.44 -8.86 6.08
CA LEU A 98 6.95 -7.57 5.64
C LEU A 98 6.00 -6.44 6.06
N MET A 99 4.70 -6.57 5.77
CA MET A 99 3.71 -5.55 6.09
C MET A 99 3.48 -5.41 7.61
N TYR A 100 3.52 -6.52 8.37
CA TYR A 100 3.44 -6.47 9.83
C TYR A 100 4.56 -5.64 10.45
N ASN A 101 5.80 -5.86 9.99
CA ASN A 101 6.94 -5.13 10.51
C ASN A 101 6.95 -3.68 10.04
N ALA A 102 6.56 -3.38 8.79
CA ALA A 102 6.42 -2.02 8.31
C ALA A 102 5.39 -1.23 9.13
N HIS A 103 4.24 -1.83 9.44
CA HIS A 103 3.25 -1.30 10.39
C HIS A 103 3.85 -1.04 11.78
N ARG A 104 4.62 -1.99 12.32
CA ARG A 104 5.22 -1.88 13.66
C ARG A 104 6.25 -0.76 13.76
N TYR A 105 7.10 -0.60 12.74
CA TYR A 105 8.12 0.46 12.72
C TYR A 105 7.50 1.84 12.49
N SER A 106 6.52 1.94 11.58
CA SER A 106 5.84 3.22 11.30
C SER A 106 4.99 3.74 12.47
N SER A 107 4.39 2.88 13.28
CA SER A 107 3.56 3.31 14.43
C SER A 107 4.33 4.05 15.53
N THR A 108 5.66 3.89 15.57
CA THR A 108 6.54 4.51 16.57
C THR A 108 7.44 5.61 16.00
N SER A 109 7.28 5.91 14.71
CA SER A 109 8.13 6.85 13.97
C SER A 109 7.34 8.06 13.47
N TRP A 110 8.04 9.13 13.10
CA TRP A 110 7.44 10.36 12.56
C TRP A 110 7.40 10.37 11.03
N ALA A 111 6.37 11.00 10.46
CA ALA A 111 6.21 11.19 9.02
C ALA A 111 7.03 12.37 8.44
N GLY A 112 8.18 12.71 9.05
CA GLY A 112 8.95 13.90 8.74
C GLY A 112 9.94 14.24 9.85
N GLU A 113 10.66 15.35 9.71
CA GLU A 113 11.41 15.92 10.83
C GLU A 113 10.45 16.11 12.03
N PRO A 114 10.84 15.72 13.25
CA PRO A 114 10.04 15.96 14.43
C PRO A 114 9.80 17.47 14.57
N GLU A 115 8.54 17.90 14.59
CA GLU A 115 8.23 19.33 14.72
C GLU A 115 8.70 19.82 16.09
N THR A 116 9.48 20.90 16.09
CA THR A 116 9.80 21.66 17.30
C THR A 116 8.53 22.33 17.82
N ASP A 117 8.28 22.23 19.12
CA ASP A 117 7.20 22.96 19.79
C ASP A 117 7.41 24.48 19.62
N PRO A 118 6.48 25.21 18.97
CA PRO A 118 6.64 26.63 18.66
C PRO A 118 6.54 27.55 19.88
N THR A 119 6.29 27.01 21.08
CA THR A 119 6.22 27.77 22.34
C THR A 119 7.51 27.77 23.14
N PHE A 120 8.51 26.96 22.75
CA PHE A 120 9.82 26.95 23.40
C PHE A 120 10.77 27.95 22.75
N ASP A 121 11.42 28.78 23.57
CA ASP A 121 12.55 29.59 23.13
C ASP A 121 13.64 28.69 22.53
N HIS A 122 14.36 29.17 21.51
CA HIS A 122 15.35 28.39 20.74
C HIS A 122 16.42 27.64 21.58
N ASP A 123 16.57 27.95 22.86
CA ASP A 123 17.51 27.33 23.80
C ASP A 123 16.90 26.22 24.70
N GLU A 124 15.58 26.03 24.70
CA GLU A 124 14.87 24.96 25.44
C GLU A 124 14.28 23.90 24.48
N GLN A 125 15.03 23.55 23.44
CA GLN A 125 14.65 22.52 22.47
C GLN A 125 14.61 21.13 23.14
N ALA A 126 13.45 20.73 23.67
CA ALA A 126 13.20 19.33 23.95
C ALA A 126 13.20 18.59 22.61
N GLN A 127 14.24 17.79 22.34
CA GLN A 127 14.21 16.83 21.25
C GLN A 127 12.95 15.99 21.39
N VAL A 128 11.98 16.17 20.49
CA VAL A 128 10.82 15.29 20.43
C VAL A 128 11.35 13.88 20.21
N GLU A 129 11.09 12.97 21.15
CA GLU A 129 11.51 11.58 21.01
C GLU A 129 10.94 11.01 19.70
N GLY A 130 11.79 10.62 18.76
CA GLY A 130 11.38 9.96 17.52
C GLY A 130 12.31 10.30 16.37
N SER A 131 12.64 9.30 15.56
CA SER A 131 13.31 9.51 14.28
C SER A 131 12.27 9.59 13.16
N GLU A 132 12.53 10.45 12.18
CA GLU A 132 11.88 10.36 10.88
C GLU A 132 12.06 8.95 10.30
N LEU A 133 11.00 8.37 9.75
CA LEU A 133 11.08 7.10 9.05
C LEU A 133 10.58 7.26 7.61
N THR A 134 11.52 7.26 6.67
CA THR A 134 11.20 7.26 5.25
C THR A 134 10.66 5.89 4.78
N PRO A 135 9.92 5.82 3.66
CA PRO A 135 9.44 4.54 3.12
C PRO A 135 10.58 3.54 2.84
N LEU A 136 11.72 4.02 2.33
CA LEU A 136 12.89 3.19 2.07
C LEU A 136 13.46 2.58 3.37
N GLN A 137 13.65 3.40 4.41
CA GLN A 137 14.13 2.91 5.71
C GLN A 137 13.12 1.95 6.35
N CYS A 138 11.82 2.24 6.24
CA CYS A 138 10.77 1.35 6.72
C CYS A 138 10.82 -0.01 6.02
N MET A 139 10.96 0.00 4.69
CA MET A 139 11.11 -1.21 3.88
C MET A 139 12.35 -2.00 4.27
N ASP A 140 13.48 -1.32 4.51
CA ASP A 140 14.75 -1.96 4.91
C ASP A 140 14.68 -2.62 6.29
N LEU A 141 14.15 -1.90 7.29
CA LEU A 141 13.93 -2.45 8.63
C LEU A 141 12.95 -3.64 8.61
N ALA A 142 11.85 -3.51 7.86
CA ALA A 142 10.86 -4.56 7.72
C ALA A 142 11.44 -5.80 7.02
N TYR A 143 12.18 -5.61 5.93
CA TYR A 143 12.85 -6.69 5.21
C TYR A 143 13.88 -7.40 6.11
N GLY A 144 14.68 -6.65 6.87
CA GLY A 144 15.58 -7.24 7.86
C GLY A 144 14.86 -8.13 8.89
N SER A 145 13.63 -7.77 9.28
CA SER A 145 12.81 -8.62 10.16
C SER A 145 12.27 -9.86 9.46
N VAL A 146 11.89 -9.78 8.17
CA VAL A 146 11.55 -10.96 7.36
C VAL A 146 12.71 -11.95 7.31
N LEU A 147 13.94 -11.46 7.11
CA LEU A 147 15.15 -12.30 7.09
C LEU A 147 15.38 -13.03 8.43
N ARG A 148 14.91 -12.49 9.55
CA ARG A 148 15.02 -13.09 10.89
C ARG A 148 13.83 -13.95 11.31
N GLU A 149 12.65 -13.76 10.70
CA GLU A 149 11.43 -14.50 11.03
C GLU A 149 11.60 -16.00 10.73
N ARG A 150 11.31 -16.87 11.70
CA ARG A 150 11.53 -18.31 11.59
C ARG A 150 10.42 -19.02 10.82
N TYR A 151 9.20 -18.48 10.85
CA TYR A 151 8.10 -19.01 10.04
C TYR A 151 8.32 -18.79 8.53
N VAL A 152 9.08 -17.75 8.16
CA VAL A 152 9.48 -17.52 6.76
C VAL A 152 10.82 -18.24 6.53
N ASP A 153 10.82 -19.51 6.09
CA ASP A 153 12.07 -20.22 5.77
C ASP A 153 12.76 -19.63 4.52
N CYS A 154 11.96 -19.36 3.50
CA CYS A 154 12.35 -18.69 2.27
C CYS A 154 11.11 -18.07 1.61
N GLY A 155 11.32 -17.27 0.57
CA GLY A 155 10.24 -16.62 -0.17
C GLY A 155 10.71 -15.33 -0.80
N SER A 156 9.87 -14.71 -1.62
CA SER A 156 10.09 -13.37 -2.12
C SER A 156 8.79 -12.62 -2.27
N SER A 157 8.87 -11.30 -2.32
CA SER A 157 7.71 -10.43 -2.47
C SER A 157 8.09 -9.10 -3.12
N THR A 158 7.19 -8.59 -3.95
CA THR A 158 7.23 -7.17 -4.35
C THR A 158 6.71 -6.32 -3.19
N ALA A 159 7.11 -5.05 -3.12
CA ALA A 159 6.66 -4.16 -2.06
C ALA A 159 6.58 -2.71 -2.51
N CYS A 160 5.51 -2.03 -2.11
CA CYS A 160 5.32 -0.60 -2.27
C CYS A 160 4.94 0.03 -0.93
N LEU A 161 5.71 1.02 -0.48
CA LEU A 161 5.48 1.74 0.77
C LEU A 161 5.39 3.24 0.52
N LEU A 162 4.45 3.89 1.19
CA LEU A 162 4.25 5.34 1.19
C LEU A 162 4.20 5.89 2.61
N THR A 163 4.66 7.13 2.77
CA THR A 163 4.45 7.96 3.96
C THR A 163 3.89 9.30 3.53
N LEU A 164 2.81 9.74 4.17
CA LEU A 164 2.12 11.00 3.92
C LEU A 164 2.22 11.87 5.18
N ASN A 165 2.83 13.04 5.08
CA ASN A 165 2.99 13.95 6.21
C ASN A 165 1.72 14.82 6.40
N ALA A 166 1.12 14.81 7.59
CA ALA A 166 -0.11 15.54 7.89
C ALA A 166 0.08 17.05 8.07
N ALA A 167 1.29 17.50 8.39
CA ALA A 167 1.63 18.90 8.54
C ALA A 167 1.99 19.56 7.20
N SER A 168 2.87 18.91 6.45
CA SER A 168 3.43 19.44 5.21
C SER A 168 2.76 18.88 3.97
N GLY A 169 1.88 17.89 4.03
CA GLY A 169 1.31 17.27 2.83
C GLY A 169 2.36 16.61 1.92
N LEU A 170 3.57 16.35 2.43
CA LEU A 170 4.63 15.69 1.68
C LEU A 170 4.34 14.19 1.61
N LEU A 171 4.16 13.68 0.39
CA LEU A 171 4.19 12.27 0.07
C LEU A 171 5.63 11.87 -0.24
N ARG A 172 6.08 10.76 0.35
CA ARG A 172 7.26 10.01 -0.06
C ARG A 172 6.87 8.56 -0.34
N SER A 173 7.45 7.97 -1.37
CA SER A 173 7.20 6.58 -1.75
C SER A 173 8.50 5.81 -2.02
N ALA A 174 8.40 4.49 -1.87
CA ALA A 174 9.31 3.51 -2.43
C ALA A 174 8.45 2.51 -3.22
N ASN A 175 8.56 2.55 -4.55
CA ASN A 175 7.80 1.75 -5.52
C ASN A 175 6.31 2.12 -5.68
N GLY A 176 5.60 1.33 -6.49
CA GLY A 176 4.55 1.78 -7.41
C GLY A 176 3.18 2.19 -6.83
N TYR A 177 2.69 3.32 -7.33
CA TYR A 177 1.37 3.88 -7.03
C TYR A 177 0.96 4.89 -8.12
N SER A 178 -0.26 5.40 -8.05
CA SER A 178 -0.78 6.45 -8.94
C SER A 178 -1.40 7.59 -8.14
N ILE A 179 -1.35 8.81 -8.69
CA ILE A 179 -2.05 9.99 -8.17
C ILE A 179 -3.03 10.47 -9.23
N ILE A 180 -4.30 10.58 -8.84
CA ILE A 180 -5.35 11.25 -9.60
C ILE A 180 -5.61 12.62 -8.98
N ARG A 181 -5.65 13.65 -9.82
CA ARG A 181 -5.97 15.03 -9.42
C ARG A 181 -6.85 15.65 -10.50
N SER A 182 -7.97 16.25 -10.08
CA SER A 182 -8.92 16.93 -10.99
C SER A 182 -9.30 16.07 -12.20
N SER A 183 -9.65 14.81 -11.96
CA SER A 183 -10.02 13.83 -12.99
C SER A 183 -8.94 13.55 -14.05
N SER A 184 -7.67 13.67 -13.67
CA SER A 184 -6.53 13.27 -14.51
C SER A 184 -5.50 12.49 -13.70
N VAL A 185 -4.84 11.51 -14.33
CA VAL A 185 -3.72 10.78 -13.72
C VAL A 185 -2.48 11.66 -13.82
N VAL A 186 -2.12 12.36 -12.73
CA VAL A 186 -0.97 13.29 -12.70
C VAL A 186 0.35 12.59 -12.40
N TYR A 187 0.30 11.40 -11.80
CA TYR A 187 1.46 10.57 -11.58
C TYR A 187 1.08 9.10 -11.68
N ARG A 188 1.95 8.32 -12.31
CA ARG A 188 1.90 6.85 -12.32
C ARG A 188 3.32 6.34 -12.33
N GLN A 189 3.67 5.55 -11.33
CA GLN A 189 4.97 4.90 -11.30
C GLN A 189 5.04 3.81 -12.38
N ARG A 190 6.17 3.72 -13.07
CA ARG A 190 6.41 2.61 -14.01
C ARG A 190 6.70 1.33 -13.21
N PRO A 191 6.22 0.16 -13.66
CA PRO A 191 6.56 -1.11 -13.04
C PRO A 191 8.07 -1.32 -13.03
N GLY A 192 8.63 -1.67 -11.87
CA GLY A 192 10.03 -2.08 -11.74
C GLY A 192 10.16 -3.57 -12.03
N GLN A 193 10.84 -3.95 -13.12
CA GLN A 193 11.02 -5.34 -13.54
C GLN A 193 12.41 -5.56 -14.13
N HIS A 194 12.94 -6.78 -13.99
CA HIS A 194 14.20 -7.21 -14.60
C HIS A 194 14.01 -7.61 -16.07
N TYR A 195 12.92 -8.32 -16.33
CA TYR A 195 12.43 -8.72 -17.64
C TYR A 195 10.91 -8.92 -17.56
N PHE A 196 10.26 -9.20 -18.68
CA PHE A 196 8.82 -9.37 -18.72
C PHE A 196 8.33 -10.39 -17.69
N ASN A 197 7.32 -10.01 -16.90
CA ASN A 197 6.73 -10.85 -15.86
C ASN A 197 7.74 -11.29 -14.76
N CYS A 198 8.80 -10.51 -14.55
CA CYS A 198 9.76 -10.68 -13.44
C CYS A 198 9.97 -9.35 -12.72
N PRO A 199 9.09 -8.99 -11.77
CA PRO A 199 9.20 -7.75 -11.03
C PRO A 199 10.42 -7.76 -10.11
N LYS A 200 10.91 -6.56 -9.77
CA LYS A 200 11.87 -6.39 -8.68
C LYS A 200 11.24 -6.91 -7.38
N GLN A 201 11.97 -7.74 -6.65
CA GLN A 201 11.44 -8.47 -5.50
C GLN A 201 12.49 -8.66 -4.39
N LEU A 202 12.06 -8.43 -3.16
CA LEU A 202 12.85 -8.73 -1.97
C LEU A 202 12.82 -10.24 -1.73
N THR A 203 13.96 -10.87 -1.44
CA THR A 203 14.06 -12.33 -1.41
C THR A 203 14.80 -12.86 -0.18
N LYS A 204 14.17 -13.78 0.54
CA LYS A 204 14.79 -14.59 1.57
C LYS A 204 15.17 -15.94 0.99
N GLU A 205 16.46 -16.15 0.82
CA GLU A 205 16.99 -17.42 0.34
C GLU A 205 17.02 -18.47 1.44
N LYS A 206 16.80 -19.74 1.07
CA LYS A 206 16.93 -20.86 1.99
C LYS A 206 18.40 -21.11 2.28
N ARG A 207 18.77 -21.26 3.56
CA ARG A 207 20.17 -21.46 4.03
C ARG A 207 20.92 -22.65 3.38
N SER A 208 20.20 -23.60 2.78
CA SER A 208 20.74 -24.89 2.28
C SER A 208 21.01 -24.90 0.77
N THR A 209 20.42 -24.00 -0.02
CA THR A 209 20.39 -24.13 -1.48
C THR A 209 21.50 -23.33 -2.19
N LYS A 210 22.75 -23.82 -2.15
CA LYS A 210 23.88 -23.22 -2.89
C LYS A 210 23.82 -23.37 -4.43
N ARG A 211 22.77 -23.97 -4.99
CA ARG A 211 22.70 -24.35 -6.43
C ARG A 211 21.59 -23.66 -7.21
N VAL A 212 20.74 -22.85 -6.58
CA VAL A 212 19.66 -22.14 -7.26
C VAL A 212 19.92 -20.65 -7.12
N GLN A 213 20.07 -19.96 -8.25
CA GLN A 213 20.18 -18.51 -8.29
C GLN A 213 18.77 -17.92 -8.29
N TYR A 214 18.42 -17.25 -7.21
CA TYR A 214 17.16 -16.50 -7.11
C TYR A 214 17.39 -15.06 -7.58
N VAL A 215 16.33 -14.41 -8.06
CA VAL A 215 16.33 -12.95 -8.21
C VAL A 215 16.29 -12.34 -6.81
N VAL A 216 17.26 -11.49 -6.49
CA VAL A 216 17.39 -10.88 -5.17
C VAL A 216 17.60 -9.39 -5.36
N ASP A 217 16.57 -8.60 -5.05
CA ASP A 217 16.69 -7.16 -4.94
C ASP A 217 16.78 -6.75 -3.47
N LEU A 218 17.39 -5.60 -3.24
CA LEU A 218 17.47 -4.96 -1.94
C LEU A 218 16.52 -3.75 -1.90
N PRO A 219 16.11 -3.31 -0.70
CA PRO A 219 15.31 -2.10 -0.54
C PRO A 219 15.90 -0.89 -1.27
N MET A 220 17.23 -0.75 -1.29
CA MET A 220 17.95 0.32 -2.00
C MET A 220 17.75 0.33 -3.53
N ASN A 221 17.25 -0.77 -4.12
CA ASN A 221 16.90 -0.84 -5.54
C ASN A 221 15.49 -0.30 -5.85
N SER A 222 14.78 0.17 -4.83
CA SER A 222 13.46 0.78 -4.96
C SER A 222 13.51 2.10 -5.71
N ASP A 223 12.49 2.33 -6.51
CA ASP A 223 12.30 3.57 -7.23
C ASP A 223 11.61 4.58 -6.29
N LEU A 224 12.39 5.56 -5.82
CA LEU A 224 11.93 6.58 -4.86
C LEU A 224 11.27 7.75 -5.57
N TYR A 225 10.22 8.29 -4.95
CA TYR A 225 9.59 9.51 -5.43
C TYR A 225 9.02 10.34 -4.28
N SER A 226 8.89 11.64 -4.51
CA SER A 226 8.27 12.57 -3.55
C SER A 226 7.41 13.61 -4.26
N ALA A 227 6.27 13.94 -3.68
CA ALA A 227 5.39 14.99 -4.19
C ALA A 227 4.67 15.73 -3.06
N LYS A 228 4.35 17.00 -3.32
CA LYS A 228 3.44 17.79 -2.47
C LYS A 228 2.00 17.47 -2.87
N LEU A 229 1.23 16.98 -1.91
CA LEU A 229 -0.20 16.69 -2.06
C LEU A 229 -1.02 17.97 -1.99
N LYS A 230 -2.22 17.89 -2.57
CA LYS A 230 -3.22 18.96 -2.56
C LYS A 230 -4.55 18.41 -2.08
N HIS A 231 -5.41 19.28 -1.56
CA HIS A 231 -6.81 18.95 -1.30
C HIS A 231 -7.46 18.29 -2.53
N GLY A 232 -8.15 17.17 -2.32
CA GLY A 232 -8.84 16.41 -3.35
C GLY A 232 -7.95 15.45 -4.16
N ASP A 233 -6.65 15.36 -3.88
CA ASP A 233 -5.81 14.32 -4.48
C ASP A 233 -6.29 12.93 -4.05
N ILE A 234 -6.35 12.01 -5.01
CA ILE A 234 -6.68 10.60 -4.79
C ILE A 234 -5.44 9.77 -5.12
N ILE A 235 -4.89 9.12 -4.10
CA ILE A 235 -3.73 8.23 -4.21
C ILE A 235 -4.24 6.80 -4.29
N ILE A 236 -3.78 6.04 -5.29
CA ILE A 236 -4.13 4.63 -5.47
C ILE A 236 -2.85 3.81 -5.39
N VAL A 237 -2.74 2.97 -4.37
CA VAL A 237 -1.66 2.00 -4.18
C VAL A 237 -2.24 0.62 -4.46
N HIS A 238 -1.56 -0.20 -5.24
CA HIS A 238 -2.11 -1.47 -5.68
C HIS A 238 -1.02 -2.51 -5.96
N THR A 239 -1.39 -3.78 -5.94
CA THR A 239 -0.55 -4.91 -6.41
C THR A 239 -0.65 -5.07 -7.92
N ASP A 240 0.17 -5.95 -8.50
CA ASP A 240 0.24 -6.11 -9.95
C ASP A 240 -1.04 -6.73 -10.53
N GLY A 241 -1.74 -7.59 -9.78
CA GLY A 241 -3.05 -8.13 -10.16
C GLY A 241 -4.11 -7.08 -10.47
N PHE A 242 -3.97 -5.84 -9.96
CA PHE A 242 -4.73 -4.70 -10.45
C PHE A 242 -4.18 -4.16 -11.78
N SER A 243 -2.91 -3.75 -11.82
CA SER A 243 -2.33 -3.06 -12.98
C SER A 243 -2.14 -3.92 -14.22
N ASP A 244 -2.10 -5.24 -14.07
CA ASP A 244 -2.04 -6.21 -15.16
C ASP A 244 -3.40 -6.37 -15.85
N ASN A 245 -4.48 -6.00 -15.17
CA ASN A 245 -5.85 -6.23 -15.63
C ASN A 245 -6.62 -4.94 -15.94
N VAL A 246 -6.27 -3.80 -15.33
CA VAL A 246 -6.99 -2.53 -15.46
C VAL A 246 -6.10 -1.44 -16.06
N PHE A 247 -6.56 -0.80 -17.14
CA PHE A 247 -5.84 0.32 -17.74
C PHE A 247 -5.98 1.60 -16.89
N PRO A 248 -5.01 2.55 -16.94
CA PRO A 248 -5.13 3.82 -16.23
C PRO A 248 -6.39 4.61 -16.57
N GLU A 249 -6.83 4.54 -17.82
CA GLU A 249 -8.05 5.21 -18.28
C GLU A 249 -9.30 4.61 -17.62
N GLU A 250 -9.31 3.29 -17.39
CA GLU A 250 -10.41 2.57 -16.74
C GLU A 250 -10.41 2.84 -15.23
N MET A 251 -9.22 2.85 -14.60
CA MET A 251 -9.04 3.28 -13.21
C MET A 251 -9.59 4.70 -12.99
N LEU A 252 -9.31 5.62 -13.92
CA LEU A 252 -9.81 7.00 -13.88
C LEU A 252 -11.34 7.05 -14.05
N GLN A 253 -11.90 6.28 -14.98
CA GLN A 253 -13.35 6.19 -15.18
C GLN A 253 -14.07 5.70 -13.91
N VAL A 254 -13.59 4.62 -13.29
CA VAL A 254 -14.16 4.08 -12.05
C VAL A 254 -14.09 5.12 -10.93
N THR A 255 -12.93 5.74 -10.74
CA THR A 255 -12.72 6.76 -9.69
C THR A 255 -13.65 7.95 -9.88
N THR A 256 -13.80 8.42 -11.12
CA THR A 256 -14.68 9.54 -11.47
C THR A 256 -16.15 9.20 -11.24
N ALA A 257 -16.59 8.01 -11.66
CA ALA A 257 -17.97 7.58 -11.50
C ALA A 257 -18.37 7.47 -10.02
N VAL A 258 -17.52 6.89 -9.17
CA VAL A 258 -17.79 6.79 -7.73
C VAL A 258 -17.80 8.17 -7.08
N THR A 259 -16.87 9.06 -7.46
CA THR A 259 -16.80 10.43 -6.93
C THR A 259 -18.08 11.21 -7.25
N GLN A 260 -18.53 11.18 -8.51
CA GLN A 260 -19.77 11.84 -8.94
C GLN A 260 -21.02 11.28 -8.25
N HIS A 261 -21.08 9.97 -8.06
CA HIS A 261 -22.18 9.34 -7.33
C HIS A 261 -22.20 9.76 -5.86
N MET A 262 -21.05 9.81 -5.20
CA MET A 262 -20.98 10.26 -3.80
C MET A 262 -21.34 11.75 -3.67
N GLU A 263 -20.94 12.58 -4.62
CA GLU A 263 -21.32 14.01 -4.64
C GLU A 263 -22.82 14.23 -4.82
N SER A 264 -23.53 13.38 -5.57
CA SER A 264 -24.99 13.50 -5.67
C SER A 264 -25.71 13.08 -4.38
N VAL A 265 -25.14 12.15 -3.62
CA VAL A 265 -25.66 11.67 -2.32
C VAL A 265 -25.31 12.62 -1.16
N LYS A 266 -24.22 13.39 -1.25
CA LYS A 266 -23.79 14.40 -0.25
C LYS A 266 -24.88 15.41 0.14
N ASN A 267 -25.82 15.68 -0.76
CA ASN A 267 -26.89 16.64 -0.51
C ASN A 267 -27.89 16.17 0.58
N ASP A 268 -27.84 14.91 1.04
CA ASP A 268 -28.84 14.31 1.92
C ASP A 268 -28.37 13.86 3.34
N ALA A 269 -27.07 13.81 3.69
CA ALA A 269 -26.65 13.33 5.04
C ALA A 269 -25.23 13.71 5.55
N ASN A 270 -25.09 13.76 6.89
CA ASN A 270 -23.95 14.20 7.72
C ASN A 270 -22.88 13.11 8.03
N LEU A 271 -22.55 12.22 7.08
CA LEU A 271 -21.50 11.18 7.26
C LEU A 271 -20.12 11.68 6.81
N SER A 272 -19.04 11.08 7.35
CA SER A 272 -17.66 11.29 6.86
C SER A 272 -17.54 10.73 5.44
N ILE A 273 -17.99 11.53 4.48
CA ILE A 273 -18.22 11.11 3.11
C ILE A 273 -16.95 10.69 2.40
N ASN A 274 -15.80 11.25 2.80
CA ASN A 274 -14.51 10.93 2.19
C ASN A 274 -14.04 9.51 2.56
N ASP A 275 -14.33 9.02 3.77
CA ASP A 275 -14.00 7.62 4.14
C ASP A 275 -14.87 6.63 3.34
N VAL A 276 -16.17 6.94 3.24
CA VAL A 276 -17.12 6.12 2.46
C VAL A 276 -16.76 6.16 0.97
N GLN A 277 -16.38 7.32 0.44
CA GLN A 277 -15.92 7.49 -0.94
C GLN A 277 -14.62 6.73 -1.20
N ALA A 278 -13.62 6.83 -0.31
CA ALA A 278 -12.37 6.11 -0.45
C ALA A 278 -12.59 4.59 -0.46
N GLN A 279 -13.43 4.07 0.44
CA GLN A 279 -13.80 2.65 0.48
C GLN A 279 -14.58 2.25 -0.78
N GLY A 280 -15.54 3.06 -1.21
CA GLY A 280 -16.31 2.83 -2.43
C GLY A 280 -15.44 2.74 -3.68
N ILE A 281 -14.44 3.63 -3.82
CA ILE A 281 -13.48 3.59 -4.93
C ILE A 281 -12.66 2.29 -4.85
N ALA A 282 -12.09 1.96 -3.68
CA ALA A 282 -11.31 0.73 -3.51
C ALA A 282 -12.11 -0.52 -3.90
N ASP A 283 -13.36 -0.63 -3.43
CA ASP A 283 -14.25 -1.75 -3.72
C ASP A 283 -14.55 -1.88 -5.22
N HIS A 284 -14.88 -0.77 -5.90
CA HIS A 284 -15.18 -0.79 -7.33
C HIS A 284 -13.94 -1.09 -8.18
N LEU A 285 -12.75 -0.64 -7.78
CA LEU A 285 -11.50 -0.95 -8.47
C LEU A 285 -11.18 -2.45 -8.38
N VAL A 286 -11.34 -3.06 -7.20
CA VAL A 286 -11.15 -4.51 -7.03
C VAL A 286 -12.19 -5.31 -7.80
N LEU A 287 -13.47 -4.94 -7.76
CA LEU A 287 -14.52 -5.60 -8.54
C LEU A 287 -14.22 -5.55 -10.04
N THR A 288 -13.76 -4.40 -10.54
CA THR A 288 -13.38 -4.21 -11.94
C THR A 288 -12.21 -5.13 -12.32
N ALA A 289 -11.15 -5.15 -11.50
CA ALA A 289 -10.00 -6.03 -11.73
C ALA A 289 -10.42 -7.52 -11.74
N LYS A 290 -11.26 -7.95 -10.79
CA LYS A 290 -11.80 -9.32 -10.73
C LYS A 290 -12.58 -9.71 -11.98
N GLN A 291 -13.39 -8.80 -12.50
CA GLN A 291 -14.12 -9.04 -13.74
C GLN A 291 -13.16 -9.16 -14.94
N TYR A 292 -12.09 -8.36 -14.96
CA TYR A 292 -11.16 -8.31 -16.09
C TYR A 292 -10.19 -9.48 -16.09
N MET A 293 -9.70 -9.92 -14.93
CA MET A 293 -8.75 -11.03 -14.81
C MET A 293 -9.29 -12.37 -15.33
N ILE A 294 -10.60 -12.62 -15.26
CA ILE A 294 -11.22 -13.85 -15.78
C ILE A 294 -11.67 -13.73 -17.25
N SER A 295 -11.65 -12.52 -17.82
CA SER A 295 -12.13 -12.28 -19.17
C SER A 295 -11.11 -12.72 -20.21
N ARG A 296 -11.49 -13.68 -21.05
CA ARG A 296 -10.69 -14.11 -22.22
C ARG A 296 -10.85 -13.22 -23.46
N ARG A 297 -11.83 -12.29 -23.42
CA ARG A 297 -12.19 -11.45 -24.57
C ARG A 297 -11.66 -10.02 -24.48
N LYS A 298 -11.41 -9.54 -23.25
CA LYS A 298 -10.89 -8.21 -23.01
C LYS A 298 -9.37 -8.25 -23.10
N ALA A 299 -8.78 -7.41 -23.96
CA ALA A 299 -7.35 -7.21 -23.94
C ALA A 299 -6.96 -6.51 -22.64
N SER A 300 -6.07 -7.14 -21.86
CA SER A 300 -5.56 -6.59 -20.60
C SER A 300 -4.26 -5.81 -20.81
N PRO A 301 -3.86 -4.93 -19.88
CA PRO A 301 -2.52 -4.38 -19.84
C PRO A 301 -1.42 -5.45 -19.94
N PHE A 302 -1.57 -6.57 -19.22
CA PHE A 302 -0.62 -7.69 -19.26
C PHE A 302 -0.54 -8.32 -20.64
N GLN A 303 -1.68 -8.62 -21.27
CA GLN A 303 -1.71 -9.13 -22.64
C GLN A 303 -0.97 -8.18 -23.60
N ARG A 304 -1.21 -6.87 -23.49
CA ARG A 304 -0.56 -5.88 -24.37
C ARG A 304 0.96 -5.89 -24.19
N GLU A 305 1.44 -6.08 -22.96
CA GLU A 305 2.86 -6.16 -22.68
C GLU A 305 3.46 -7.51 -23.11
N ALA A 306 2.77 -8.62 -22.89
CA ALA A 306 3.15 -9.95 -23.39
C ALA A 306 3.37 -9.93 -24.92
N LEU A 307 2.46 -9.29 -25.66
CA LEU A 307 2.58 -9.14 -27.12
C LEU A 307 3.82 -8.33 -27.53
N ARG A 308 4.22 -7.31 -26.76
CA ARG A 308 5.47 -6.56 -27.02
C ARG A 308 6.72 -7.43 -26.85
N HIS A 309 6.65 -8.38 -25.92
CA HIS A 309 7.69 -9.38 -25.67
C HIS A 309 7.55 -10.64 -26.53
N ARG A 310 6.60 -10.67 -27.47
CA ARG A 310 6.31 -11.81 -28.37
C ARG A 310 5.89 -13.08 -27.61
N GLU A 311 5.32 -12.93 -26.42
CA GLU A 311 4.74 -14.02 -25.65
C GLU A 311 3.24 -14.14 -25.95
N PRO A 312 2.76 -15.33 -26.35
CA PRO A 312 1.34 -15.53 -26.65
C PRO A 312 0.52 -15.57 -25.36
N TYR A 313 -0.24 -14.49 -25.11
CA TYR A 313 -1.17 -14.39 -23.99
C TYR A 313 -2.49 -13.76 -24.41
N TRP A 314 -3.62 -14.23 -23.88
CA TRP A 314 -4.95 -13.74 -24.25
C TRP A 314 -5.86 -13.61 -23.02
N GLY A 315 -6.45 -12.41 -22.87
CA GLY A 315 -7.35 -12.06 -21.78
C GLY A 315 -6.65 -11.41 -20.59
N GLY A 316 -7.36 -11.40 -19.47
CA GLY A 316 -6.81 -11.01 -18.16
C GLY A 316 -5.86 -12.06 -17.57
N LYS A 317 -5.07 -11.62 -16.59
CA LYS A 317 -4.16 -12.40 -15.76
C LYS A 317 -4.80 -12.68 -14.41
N PRO A 318 -5.30 -13.90 -14.14
CA PRO A 318 -5.76 -14.29 -12.81
C PRO A 318 -4.64 -14.10 -11.80
N ASP A 319 -4.91 -13.32 -10.76
CA ASP A 319 -3.93 -12.99 -9.73
C ASP A 319 -4.64 -12.52 -8.45
N ASP A 320 -3.90 -12.47 -7.36
CA ASP A 320 -4.35 -11.77 -6.15
C ASP A 320 -4.43 -10.25 -6.44
N VAL A 321 -5.42 -9.58 -5.86
CA VAL A 321 -5.60 -8.14 -6.09
C VAL A 321 -5.88 -7.41 -4.80
N THR A 322 -5.08 -6.38 -4.54
CA THR A 322 -5.21 -5.50 -3.38
C THR A 322 -5.08 -4.04 -3.83
N VAL A 323 -6.02 -3.20 -3.38
CA VAL A 323 -6.06 -1.77 -3.69
C VAL A 323 -6.32 -0.97 -2.43
N LEU A 324 -5.45 0.02 -2.18
CA LEU A 324 -5.61 1.04 -1.15
C LEU A 324 -5.85 2.38 -1.84
N VAL A 325 -6.87 3.10 -1.37
CA VAL A 325 -7.22 4.43 -1.86
C VAL A 325 -7.08 5.42 -0.71
N VAL A 326 -6.38 6.52 -0.94
CA VAL A 326 -6.29 7.64 0.00
C VAL A 326 -6.83 8.90 -0.64
N ILE A 327 -7.82 9.53 -0.01
CA ILE A 327 -8.32 10.86 -0.38
C ILE A 327 -7.69 11.89 0.56
N VAL A 328 -7.03 12.88 -0.01
CA VAL A 328 -6.36 13.96 0.72
C VAL A 328 -7.34 15.10 0.96
N GLN A 329 -7.54 15.48 2.23
CA GLN A 329 -8.32 16.64 2.61
C GLN A 329 -7.43 17.65 3.32
N GLU A 330 -7.33 18.87 2.78
CA GLU A 330 -6.76 20.01 3.49
C GLU A 330 -7.86 20.72 4.30
N ASN A 331 -7.69 20.80 5.62
CA ASN A 331 -8.52 21.54 6.57
C ASN A 331 -7.99 22.97 6.64
N VAL A 332 -8.74 23.89 6.06
CA VAL A 332 -8.43 25.34 6.05
C VAL A 332 -8.97 26.01 7.31
#